data_AF-A0A0S7ZUH3-F1
#
_entry.id   AF-A0A0S7ZUH3-F1
#
_cell.length_a   1.000
_cell.length_b   1.000
_cell.length_c   1.000
_cell.angle_alpha   90.00
_cell.angle_beta   90.00
_cell.angle_gamma   90.00
#
_symmetry.space_group_name_H-M   'P 1'
#
loop_
_entity.id
_entity.type
_entity.pdbx_description
1 polymer ?
#
loop_
_entity_poly.entity_id
_entity_poly.type
_entity_poly.pdbx_seq_one_letter_code
_entity_poly.pdbx_strand_id
1 'polypeptide(L)'
;AEAVEQVVAAARSYFRDPRAARDYVHKIHYYEKETQRTALQIIEQLFQSDLGLDRKLQLRGHVWLIDRLADKADDAGDALAIYAVKRSV
;
A
#
# COMPACT_ATOMS: atom_id res chain seq x y z
N ALA A 1 5.45 -2.07 -6.34
CA ALA A 1 6.10 -0.74 -6.36
C ALA A 1 5.10 0.39 -6.66
N GLU A 2 3.96 0.04 -7.24
CA GLU A 2 2.95 0.91 -7.84
C GLU A 2 2.27 1.80 -6.80
N ALA A 3 1.94 1.29 -5.60
CA ALA A 3 1.36 2.10 -4.52
C ALA A 3 2.26 3.29 -4.14
N VAL A 4 3.57 3.05 -4.00
CA VAL A 4 4.55 4.10 -3.65
C VAL A 4 4.69 5.14 -4.77
N GLU A 5 4.66 4.71 -6.03
CA GLU A 5 4.69 5.63 -7.17
C GLU A 5 3.42 6.51 -7.22
N GLN A 6 2.26 5.94 -6.90
CA GLN A 6 1.02 6.71 -6.83
C GLN A 6 1.06 7.75 -5.69
N VAL A 7 1.73 7.48 -4.56
CA VAL A 7 1.97 8.50 -3.51
C VAL A 7 2.77 9.68 -4.06
N VAL A 8 3.83 9.43 -4.85
CA VAL A 8 4.63 10.50 -5.47
C VAL A 8 3.78 11.33 -6.44
N ALA A 9 2.92 10.69 -7.23
CA ALA A 9 1.99 11.37 -8.13
C ALA A 9 0.96 12.21 -7.35
N ALA A 10 0.35 11.64 -6.29
CA ALA A 10 -0.61 12.31 -5.42
C ALA A 10 0.01 13.53 -4.71
N ALA A 11 1.24 13.41 -4.21
CA ALA A 11 1.96 14.50 -3.58
C ALA A 11 2.24 15.64 -4.57
N ARG A 12 2.65 15.32 -5.80
CA ARG A 12 2.88 16.32 -6.86
C ARG A 12 1.59 17.00 -7.30
N SER A 13 0.48 16.25 -7.42
CA SER A 13 -0.81 16.82 -7.78
C SER A 13 -1.37 17.69 -6.66
N TYR A 14 -1.20 17.33 -5.37
CA TYR A 14 -1.65 18.15 -4.24
C TYR A 14 -1.19 19.62 -4.32
N PHE A 15 0.02 19.88 -4.80
CA PHE A 15 0.53 21.25 -4.95
C PHE A 15 -0.02 21.99 -6.18
N ARG A 16 -0.45 21.28 -7.23
CA ARG A 16 -0.85 21.86 -8.55
C ARG A 16 -2.35 21.79 -8.81
N ASP A 17 -2.96 20.64 -8.56
CA ASP A 17 -4.39 20.36 -8.68
C ASP A 17 -4.82 19.42 -7.53
N PRO A 18 -5.29 19.98 -6.41
CA PRO A 18 -5.74 19.20 -5.26
C PRO A 18 -6.91 18.25 -5.56
N ARG A 19 -7.72 18.52 -6.60
CA ARG A 19 -8.86 17.66 -6.96
C ARG A 19 -8.39 16.39 -7.64
N ALA A 20 -7.36 16.49 -8.48
CA ALA A 20 -6.71 15.33 -9.11
C ALA A 20 -5.98 14.42 -8.11
N ALA A 21 -5.60 14.92 -6.93
CA ALA A 21 -4.97 14.10 -5.89
C ALA A 21 -5.86 12.94 -5.43
N ARG A 22 -7.19 13.13 -5.44
CA ARG A 22 -8.14 12.09 -5.05
C ARG A 22 -8.06 10.86 -5.95
N ASP A 23 -7.88 11.05 -7.26
CA ASP A 23 -7.82 9.94 -8.22
C ASP A 23 -6.55 9.10 -8.02
N TYR A 24 -5.45 9.72 -7.62
CA TYR A 24 -4.22 9.00 -7.24
C TYR A 24 -4.39 8.27 -5.90
N VAL A 25 -5.04 8.88 -4.90
CA VAL A 25 -5.34 8.23 -3.61
C VAL A 25 -6.20 6.99 -3.79
N HIS A 26 -7.22 7.05 -4.64
CA HIS A 26 -8.03 5.87 -4.96
C HIS A 26 -7.20 4.72 -5.54
N LYS A 27 -6.17 5.01 -6.35
CA LYS A 27 -5.27 3.99 -6.87
C LYS A 27 -4.34 3.43 -5.79
N ILE A 28 -3.89 4.26 -4.84
CA ILE A 28 -3.09 3.79 -3.68
C ILE A 28 -3.89 2.75 -2.90
N HIS A 29 -5.13 3.07 -2.51
CA HIS A 29 -6.04 2.14 -1.81
C HIS A 29 -6.27 0.84 -2.59
N TYR A 30 -6.39 0.94 -3.91
CA TYR A 30 -6.57 -0.24 -4.75
C TYR A 30 -5.34 -1.16 -4.68
N TYR A 31 -4.14 -0.62 -4.83
CA TYR A 31 -2.90 -1.41 -4.80
C TYR A 31 -2.57 -1.93 -3.40
N GLU A 32 -2.94 -1.22 -2.33
CA GLU A 32 -2.84 -1.72 -0.95
C GLU A 32 -3.66 -3.02 -0.79
N LYS A 33 -4.95 -2.99 -1.14
CA LYS A 33 -5.83 -4.17 -1.02
C LYS A 33 -5.38 -5.34 -1.88
N GLU A 34 -4.89 -5.07 -3.08
CA GLU A 34 -4.33 -6.13 -3.93
C GLU A 34 -3.08 -6.75 -3.29
N THR A 35 -2.19 -5.92 -2.74
CA THR A 35 -0.97 -6.40 -2.06
C THR A 35 -1.33 -7.24 -0.83
N GLN A 36 -2.28 -6.77 -0.01
CA GLN A 36 -2.74 -7.49 1.18
C GLN A 36 -3.34 -8.86 0.83
N ARG A 37 -4.21 -8.91 -0.18
CA ARG A 37 -4.80 -10.17 -0.63
C ARG A 37 -3.74 -11.16 -1.09
N THR A 38 -2.78 -10.70 -1.89
CA THR A 38 -1.69 -11.56 -2.38
C THR A 38 -0.77 -12.00 -1.24
N ALA A 39 -0.46 -11.11 -0.29
CA ALA A 39 0.34 -11.44 0.89
C ALA A 39 -0.31 -12.55 1.72
N LEU A 40 -1.62 -12.46 1.98
CA LEU A 40 -2.37 -13.49 2.69
C LEU A 40 -2.35 -14.84 1.96
N GLN A 41 -2.59 -14.84 0.65
CA GLN A 41 -2.54 -16.07 -0.16
C GLN A 41 -1.16 -16.74 -0.12
N ILE A 42 -0.08 -15.95 -0.21
CA ILE A 42 1.28 -16.49 -0.13
C ILE A 42 1.54 -17.07 1.26
N ILE A 43 1.10 -16.39 2.33
CA ILE A 43 1.26 -16.89 3.69
C ILE A 43 0.50 -18.21 3.88
N GLU A 44 -0.73 -18.33 3.41
CA GLU A 44 -1.50 -19.58 3.47
C GLU A 44 -0.77 -20.73 2.77
N GLN A 45 -0.33 -20.52 1.53
CA GLN A 45 0.43 -21.52 0.76
C GLN A 45 1.75 -21.89 1.45
N LEU A 46 2.43 -20.89 2.03
CA LEU A 46 3.67 -21.09 2.75
C LEU A 46 3.48 -21.99 3.98
N PHE A 47 2.39 -21.81 4.74
CA PHE A 47 2.11 -22.66 5.89
C PHE A 47 1.66 -24.06 5.50
N GLN A 48 1.06 -24.23 4.32
CA GLN A 48 0.71 -25.54 3.74
C GLN A 48 1.92 -26.30 3.14
N SER A 49 3.04 -25.63 2.88
CA SER A 49 4.25 -26.27 2.31
C SER A 49 4.96 -27.23 3.27
N ASP A 50 5.85 -28.08 2.73
CA ASP A 50 6.68 -29.01 3.52
C ASP A 50 7.93 -28.36 4.14
N LEU A 51 8.04 -27.03 4.09
CA LEU A 51 9.18 -26.31 4.66
C LEU A 51 9.24 -26.42 6.20
N GLY A 52 10.46 -26.37 6.74
CA GLY A 52 10.68 -26.20 8.17
C GLY A 52 10.04 -24.91 8.70
N LEU A 53 9.59 -24.95 9.96
CA LEU A 53 8.92 -23.81 10.60
C LEU A 53 9.79 -22.55 10.62
N ASP A 54 11.10 -22.72 10.81
CA ASP A 54 12.10 -21.65 10.73
C ASP A 54 12.03 -20.90 9.39
N ARG A 55 12.03 -21.63 8.28
CA ARG A 55 11.95 -21.06 6.93
C ARG A 55 10.59 -20.44 6.67
N LYS A 56 9.50 -21.06 7.12
CA LYS A 56 8.14 -20.51 7.03
C LYS A 56 8.05 -19.17 7.74
N LEU A 57 8.57 -19.06 8.96
CA LEU A 57 8.54 -17.81 9.73
C LEU A 57 9.36 -16.70 9.09
N GLN A 58 10.54 -17.03 8.56
CA GLN A 58 11.40 -16.07 7.84
C GLN A 58 10.71 -15.56 6.57
N LEU A 59 10.21 -16.44 5.72
CA LEU A 59 9.54 -16.09 4.47
C LEU A 59 8.25 -15.30 4.72
N ARG A 60 7.44 -15.71 5.70
CA ARG A 60 6.27 -14.94 6.14
C ARG A 60 6.69 -13.53 6.57
N GLY A 61 7.79 -13.39 7.30
CA GLY A 61 8.32 -12.08 7.71
C GLY A 61 8.63 -11.18 6.51
N HIS A 62 9.27 -11.71 5.47
CA HIS A 62 9.55 -10.94 4.25
C HIS A 62 8.26 -10.53 3.52
N VAL A 63 7.28 -11.43 3.39
CA VAL A 63 5.98 -11.13 2.77
C VAL A 63 5.27 -10.01 3.54
N TRP A 64 5.29 -10.09 4.87
CA TRP A 64 4.73 -9.06 5.76
C TRP A 64 5.38 -7.68 5.59
N LEU A 65 6.70 -7.63 5.33
CA LEU A 65 7.38 -6.35 5.08
C LEU A 65 6.92 -5.68 3.78
N ILE A 66 6.61 -6.48 2.75
CA ILE A 66 6.09 -5.97 1.47
C ILE A 66 4.68 -5.39 1.67
N ASP A 67 3.82 -6.12 2.37
CA ASP A 67 2.47 -5.67 2.72
C ASP A 67 2.50 -4.34 3.50
N ARG A 68 3.34 -4.28 4.54
CA ARG A 68 3.59 -3.06 5.33
C ARG A 68 4.05 -1.86 4.51
N LEU A 69 4.74 -2.06 3.40
CA LEU A 69 5.17 -0.97 2.53
C LEU A 69 3.97 -0.37 1.77
N ALA A 70 3.03 -1.21 1.33
CA ALA A 70 1.80 -0.77 0.69
C ALA A 70 0.87 -0.06 1.69
N ASP A 71 0.73 -0.59 2.91
CA ASP A 71 0.02 0.04 4.03
C ASP A 71 0.57 1.45 4.33
N LYS A 72 1.90 1.61 4.39
CA LYS A 72 2.53 2.92 4.60
C LYS A 72 2.31 3.90 3.44
N ALA A 73 2.18 3.39 2.22
CA ALA A 73 1.82 4.23 1.08
C ALA A 73 0.36 4.71 1.21
N ASP A 74 -0.52 3.84 1.70
CA ASP A 74 -1.93 4.13 1.96
C ASP A 74 -2.13 5.23 3.00
N ASP A 75 -1.47 5.09 4.15
CA ASP A 75 -1.42 6.11 5.22
C ASP A 75 -1.01 7.50 4.67
N ALA A 76 -0.02 7.53 3.77
CA ALA A 76 0.45 8.77 3.15
C ALA A 76 -0.58 9.34 2.17
N GLY A 77 -1.27 8.47 1.41
CA GLY A 77 -2.38 8.84 0.54
C GLY A 77 -3.55 9.47 1.33
N ASP A 78 -3.93 8.86 2.45
CA ASP A 78 -4.97 9.37 3.34
C ASP A 78 -4.64 10.75 3.91
N ALA A 79 -3.40 10.94 4.36
CA ALA A 79 -2.94 12.25 4.82
C ALA A 79 -3.06 13.31 3.71
N LEU A 80 -2.64 12.98 2.49
CA LEU A 80 -2.77 13.87 1.33
C LEU A 80 -4.22 14.19 1.00
N ALA A 81 -5.13 13.22 1.09
CA ALA A 81 -6.56 13.44 0.87
C ALA A 81 -7.14 14.42 1.90
N ILE A 82 -6.82 14.25 3.18
CA ILE A 82 -7.25 15.16 4.25
C ILE A 82 -6.73 16.57 3.99
N TYR A 83 -5.46 16.72 3.60
CA TYR A 83 -4.88 18.03 3.31
C TYR A 83 -5.54 18.69 2.09
N ALA A 84 -5.86 17.93 1.05
CA ALA A 84 -6.54 18.44 -0.13
C ALA A 84 -7.93 19.02 0.22
N VAL A 85 -8.70 18.31 1.05
CA VAL A 85 -10.00 18.79 1.54
C VAL A 85 -9.83 20.07 2.36
N LYS A 86 -8.91 20.07 3.33
CA LYS A 86 -8.65 21.25 4.19
C LYS A 86 -8.23 22.49 3.41
N ARG A 87 -7.57 22.33 2.25
CA ARG A 87 -7.15 23.44 1.38
C ARG A 87 -8.29 24.00 0.52
N SER A 88 -9.35 23.23 0.32
CA SER A 88 -10.50 23.61 -0.51
C SER A 88 -11.63 24.30 0.25
N VAL A 89 -11.53 24.36 1.59
CA VAL A 89 -12.41 25.08 2.52
C VAL A 89 -11.72 26.36 2.96
#